data_AF-A0A1Q6MD16-F1
#
_entry.id   AF-A0A1Q6MD16-F1
#
_cell.length_a   1.000
_cell.length_b   1.000
_cell.length_c   1.000
_cell.angle_alpha   90.00
_cell.angle_beta   90.00
_cell.angle_gamma   90.00
#
_symmetry.space_group_name_H-M   'P 1'
#
loop_
_entity.id
_entity.type
_entity.pdbx_description
1 polymer ?
#
loop_
_entity_poly.entity_id
_entity_poly.type
_entity_poly.pdbx_seq_one_letter_code
_entity_poly.pdbx_strand_id
1 'polypeptide(L)'
;MKKVKINAQGFVESPYINDASIERDVNDELYEKLMTCTIGMNWRLVNDEFIMVDILEDNVIRERRQIECFNFVDNRSQLWWNHLSNEQKEELNKWYEAWLNAPETRIIPEKPNWID
;
A
#
# COMPACT_ATOMS: atom_id res chain seq x y z
N MET A 1 -24.62 9.04 12.62
CA MET A 1 -24.28 9.28 11.19
C MET A 1 -23.14 10.27 11.17
N LYS A 2 -22.02 9.84 10.62
CA LYS A 2 -20.81 10.62 10.44
C LYS A 2 -20.68 10.95 8.96
N LYS A 3 -19.85 11.95 8.66
CA LYS A 3 -19.56 12.33 7.27
C LYS A 3 -18.12 11.98 6.96
N VAL A 4 -17.93 11.40 5.78
CA VAL A 4 -16.61 11.27 5.15
C VAL A 4 -16.62 12.05 3.85
N LYS A 5 -15.44 12.51 3.42
CA LYS A 5 -15.27 13.11 2.11
C LYS A 5 -14.59 12.12 1.17
N ILE A 6 -15.04 12.13 -0.08
CA ILE A 6 -14.39 11.40 -1.17
C ILE A 6 -14.00 12.35 -2.30
N ASN A 7 -12.99 12.00 -3.08
CA ASN A 7 -12.64 12.70 -4.31
C ASN A 7 -13.44 12.20 -5.52
N ALA A 8 -13.18 12.77 -6.70
CA ALA A 8 -13.87 12.40 -7.93
C ALA A 8 -13.68 10.93 -8.36
N GLN A 9 -12.60 10.29 -7.90
CA GLN A 9 -12.32 8.88 -8.16
C GLN A 9 -12.92 7.93 -7.11
N GLY A 10 -13.55 8.48 -6.07
CA GLY A 10 -14.18 7.76 -4.97
C GLY A 10 -13.27 7.48 -3.78
N PHE A 11 -12.03 7.96 -3.78
CA PHE A 11 -11.10 7.77 -2.66
C PHE A 11 -11.47 8.64 -1.46
N VAL A 12 -11.39 8.08 -0.26
CA VAL A 12 -11.63 8.78 1.01
C VAL A 12 -10.52 9.78 1.30
N GLU A 13 -10.86 10.92 1.91
CA GLU A 13 -9.90 11.94 2.38
C GLU A 13 -8.81 11.29 3.26
N SER A 14 -7.55 11.51 2.92
CA SER A 14 -6.39 10.93 3.61
C SER A 14 -5.14 11.79 3.32
N PRO A 15 -4.00 11.55 3.99
CA PRO A 15 -2.76 12.28 3.68
C PRO A 15 -2.33 12.18 2.20
N TYR A 16 -2.73 11.10 1.53
CA TYR A 16 -2.48 10.87 0.11
C TYR A 16 -3.54 11.49 -0.80
N ILE A 17 -4.74 11.76 -0.29
CA ILE A 17 -5.90 12.22 -1.07
C ILE A 17 -6.40 13.54 -0.50
N ASN A 18 -5.86 14.62 -1.03
CA ASN A 18 -6.10 15.99 -0.57
C ASN A 18 -7.16 16.74 -1.40
N ASP A 19 -7.71 16.12 -2.44
CA ASP A 19 -8.70 16.69 -3.36
C ASP A 19 -10.15 16.24 -3.04
N ALA A 20 -10.35 15.55 -1.90
CA ALA A 20 -11.66 15.07 -1.46
C ALA A 20 -12.60 16.23 -1.10
N SER A 21 -13.76 16.28 -1.76
CA SER A 21 -14.74 17.37 -1.64
C SER A 21 -16.19 16.91 -1.60
N ILE A 22 -16.47 15.66 -1.98
CA ILE A 22 -17.81 15.10 -2.04
C ILE A 22 -18.15 14.46 -0.71
N GLU A 23 -19.19 14.94 -0.02
CA GLU A 23 -19.62 14.38 1.26
C GLU A 23 -20.46 13.10 1.10
N ARG A 24 -20.25 12.15 2.02
CA ARG A 24 -21.05 10.92 2.17
C ARG A 24 -21.37 10.68 3.63
N ASP A 25 -22.64 10.41 3.90
CA ASP A 25 -23.08 9.99 5.23
C ASP A 25 -22.81 8.48 5.41
N VAL A 26 -22.16 8.14 6.52
CA VAL A 26 -21.85 6.76 6.90
C VAL A 26 -22.33 6.51 8.33
N ASN A 27 -22.58 5.25 8.67
CA ASN A 27 -22.84 4.86 10.05
C ASN A 27 -21.52 4.91 10.87
N ASP A 28 -21.64 4.82 12.19
CA ASP A 28 -20.49 5.01 13.08
C ASP A 28 -19.46 3.87 12.92
N GLU A 29 -19.90 2.62 12.72
CA GLU A 29 -19.03 1.47 12.48
C GLU A 29 -18.19 1.62 11.20
N LEU A 30 -18.84 1.99 10.10
CA LEU A 30 -18.17 2.22 8.83
C LEU A 30 -17.24 3.42 8.92
N TYR A 31 -17.62 4.49 9.62
CA TYR A 31 -16.74 5.62 9.86
C TYR A 31 -15.43 5.17 10.52
N GLU A 32 -15.49 4.45 11.64
CA GLU A 32 -14.29 3.96 12.33
C GLU A 32 -13.42 3.07 11.42
N LYS A 33 -14.06 2.23 10.59
CA LYS A 33 -13.35 1.43 9.58
C LYS A 33 -12.61 2.31 8.57
N LEU A 34 -13.28 3.33 8.01
CA LEU A 34 -12.72 4.21 6.99
C LEU A 34 -11.60 5.14 7.51
N MET A 35 -11.57 5.41 8.82
CA MET A 35 -10.49 6.20 9.44
C MET A 35 -9.17 5.41 9.56
N THR A 36 -9.17 4.11 9.25
CA THR A 36 -7.94 3.31 9.16
C THR A 36 -7.30 3.49 7.78
N CYS A 37 -6.01 3.85 7.77
CA CYS A 37 -5.22 3.98 6.54
C CYS A 37 -4.00 3.07 6.63
N THR A 38 -3.72 2.34 5.57
CA THR A 38 -2.45 1.62 5.37
C THR A 38 -1.58 2.46 4.44
N ILE A 39 -0.26 2.39 4.63
CA ILE A 39 0.68 3.18 3.83
C ILE A 39 0.50 2.87 2.34
N GLY A 40 0.27 3.94 1.57
CA GLY A 40 -0.02 3.91 0.14
C GLY A 40 -1.17 2.99 -0.30
N MET A 41 -2.13 2.76 0.59
CA MET A 41 -3.45 2.23 0.27
C MET A 41 -4.51 3.20 0.80
N ASN A 42 -5.71 3.13 0.25
CA ASN A 42 -6.83 3.91 0.76
C ASN A 42 -8.17 3.25 0.46
N TRP A 43 -9.18 3.64 1.22
CA TRP A 43 -10.56 3.28 0.95
C TRP A 43 -11.07 4.00 -0.29
N ARG A 44 -11.70 3.24 -1.18
CA ARG A 44 -12.33 3.73 -2.39
C ARG A 44 -13.76 3.21 -2.48
N LEU A 45 -14.70 4.11 -2.74
CA LEU A 45 -16.08 3.78 -3.02
C LEU A 45 -16.20 3.22 -4.45
N VAL A 46 -16.58 1.94 -4.57
CA VAL A 46 -16.80 1.23 -5.83
C VAL A 46 -18.12 0.48 -5.73
N ASN A 47 -19.06 0.75 -6.63
CA ASN A 47 -20.39 0.12 -6.65
C ASN A 47 -21.12 0.17 -5.28
N ASP A 48 -21.12 1.35 -4.65
CA ASP A 48 -21.71 1.60 -3.33
C ASP A 48 -21.07 0.84 -2.15
N GLU A 49 -19.90 0.22 -2.37
CA GLU A 49 -19.11 -0.43 -1.33
C GLU A 49 -17.73 0.23 -1.18
N PHE A 50 -17.28 0.40 0.07
CA PHE A 50 -15.91 0.86 0.33
C PHE A 50 -14.96 -0.33 0.39
N ILE A 51 -14.01 -0.35 -0.56
CA ILE A 51 -12.94 -1.35 -0.62
C ILE A 51 -11.58 -0.68 -0.43
N MET A 52 -10.65 -1.40 0.20
CA MET A 52 -9.26 -0.94 0.33
C MET A 52 -8.53 -1.24 -0.97
N VAL A 53 -7.87 -0.22 -1.55
CA VAL A 53 -7.12 -0.37 -2.81
C VAL A 53 -5.77 0.35 -2.73
N ASP A 54 -4.82 -0.10 -3.55
CA ASP A 54 -3.52 0.55 -3.67
C ASP A 54 -3.63 1.93 -4.34
N ILE A 55 -2.85 2.90 -3.85
CA ILE A 55 -2.65 4.17 -4.52
C ILE A 55 -1.46 4.03 -5.46
N LEU A 56 -1.73 4.14 -6.76
CA LEU A 56 -0.75 3.87 -7.82
C LEU A 56 -0.06 5.14 -8.36
N GLU A 57 0.07 6.17 -7.52
CA GLU A 57 0.84 7.36 -7.84
C GLU A 57 2.34 7.12 -7.59
N ASP A 58 3.19 7.60 -8.50
CA ASP A 58 4.64 7.32 -8.49
C ASP A 58 5.32 7.64 -7.15
N ASN A 59 4.97 8.77 -6.53
CA ASN A 59 5.49 9.19 -5.22
C ASN A 59 5.07 8.22 -4.10
N VAL A 60 3.82 7.77 -4.12
CA VAL A 60 3.29 6.83 -3.13
C VAL A 60 3.90 5.44 -3.29
N ILE A 61 4.06 4.96 -4.54
CA ILE A 61 4.76 3.70 -4.82
C ILE A 61 6.22 3.77 -4.33
N ARG A 62 6.90 4.89 -4.57
CA ARG A 62 8.29 5.08 -4.09
C ARG A 62 8.40 5.10 -2.57
N GLU A 63 7.45 5.71 -1.88
CA GLU A 63 7.37 5.68 -0.43
C GLU A 63 7.17 4.25 0.09
N ARG A 64 6.20 3.52 -0.46
CA ARG A 64 5.97 2.12 -0.10
C ARG A 64 7.20 1.25 -0.35
N ARG A 65 7.88 1.40 -1.49
CA ARG A 65 9.13 0.68 -1.77
C ARG A 65 10.18 0.91 -0.70
N GLN A 66 10.34 2.16 -0.25
CA GLN A 66 11.29 2.48 0.80
C GLN A 66 10.96 1.72 2.08
N ILE A 67 9.69 1.70 2.47
CA ILE A 67 9.21 1.14 3.74
C ILE A 67 9.13 -0.38 3.72
N GLU A 68 8.51 -0.94 2.67
CA GLU A 68 8.24 -2.37 2.57
C GLU A 68 9.45 -3.16 2.08
N CYS A 69 10.23 -2.62 1.12
CA CYS A 69 11.31 -3.35 0.46
C CYS A 69 12.70 -2.93 0.95
N PHE A 70 13.09 -1.67 0.77
CA PHE A 70 14.46 -1.24 1.05
C PHE A 70 14.78 -1.32 2.54
N ASN A 71 13.92 -0.75 3.39
CA ASN A 71 14.08 -0.86 4.84
C ASN A 71 14.05 -2.32 5.31
N PHE A 72 13.29 -3.19 4.66
CA PHE A 72 13.31 -4.61 5.00
C PHE A 72 14.69 -5.21 4.70
N VAL A 73 15.19 -5.04 3.47
CA VAL A 73 16.44 -5.63 2.97
C VAL A 73 17.66 -5.06 3.69
N ASP A 74 17.76 -3.74 3.78
CA ASP A 74 18.92 -3.02 4.31
C ASP A 74 19.10 -3.23 5.82
N ASN A 75 18.02 -3.50 6.55
CA ASN A 75 18.07 -3.76 7.99
C ASN A 75 18.36 -5.24 8.34
N ARG A 76 18.67 -6.11 7.36
CA ARG A 76 19.07 -7.50 7.62
C ARG A 76 20.57 -7.64 7.79
N SER A 77 20.97 -8.36 8.83
CA SER A 77 22.38 -8.67 9.09
C SER A 77 22.92 -9.68 8.09
N GLN A 78 24.24 -9.69 7.89
CA GLN A 78 24.91 -10.70 7.06
C GLN A 78 24.59 -12.14 7.49
N LEU A 79 24.37 -12.37 8.80
CA LEU A 79 23.99 -13.68 9.31
C LEU A 79 22.64 -14.14 8.73
N TRP A 80 21.65 -13.24 8.68
CA TRP A 80 20.34 -13.54 8.09
C TRP A 80 20.48 -13.94 6.61
N TRP A 81 21.26 -13.17 5.84
CA TRP A 81 21.56 -13.46 4.43
C TRP A 81 22.25 -14.81 4.21
N ASN A 82 23.13 -15.21 5.13
CA ASN A 82 23.84 -16.49 5.06
C ASN A 82 22.92 -17.69 5.30
N HIS A 83 21.82 -17.51 6.04
CA HIS A 83 20.86 -18.57 6.34
C HIS A 83 19.80 -18.78 5.25
N LEU A 84 19.71 -17.89 4.26
CA LEU A 84 18.78 -18.07 3.15
C LEU A 84 19.26 -19.16 2.19
N SER A 85 18.31 -20.00 1.74
CA SER A 85 18.54 -20.91 0.63
C SER A 85 18.77 -20.14 -0.68
N ASN A 86 19.26 -20.83 -1.71
CA ASN A 86 19.45 -20.19 -3.02
C ASN A 86 18.10 -19.78 -3.64
N GLU A 87 17.06 -20.59 -3.44
CA GLU A 87 15.69 -20.30 -3.90
C GLU A 87 15.13 -19.05 -3.21
N GLN A 88 15.33 -18.93 -1.88
CA GLN A 88 14.90 -17.74 -1.13
C GLN A 88 15.63 -16.48 -1.60
N LYS A 89 16.94 -16.57 -1.88
CA LYS A 89 17.71 -15.45 -2.43
C LYS A 89 17.20 -15.04 -3.81
N GLU A 90 16.89 -16.01 -4.67
CA GLU A 90 16.35 -15.73 -6.00
C GLU A 90 14.96 -15.08 -5.93
N GLU A 91 14.08 -15.58 -5.07
CA GLU A 91 12.75 -15.00 -4.84
C GLU A 91 12.85 -13.57 -4.31
N LEU A 92 13.73 -13.33 -3.32
CA LEU A 92 13.95 -12.01 -2.76
C LEU A 92 14.51 -11.01 -3.79
N ASN A 93 15.43 -11.46 -4.65
CA ASN A 93 15.94 -10.64 -5.74
C ASN A 93 14.85 -10.29 -6.75
N LYS A 94 14.00 -11.24 -7.13
CA LYS A 94 12.85 -10.98 -8.03
C LYS A 94 11.89 -9.98 -7.42
N TRP A 95 11.58 -10.12 -6.13
CA TRP A 95 10.74 -9.19 -5.40
C TRP A 95 11.33 -7.78 -5.35
N TYR A 96 12.65 -7.66 -5.09
CA TYR A 96 13.36 -6.39 -5.10
C TYR A 96 13.31 -5.71 -6.47
N GLU A 97 13.62 -6.43 -7.54
CA GLU A 97 13.55 -5.92 -8.91
C GLU A 97 12.13 -5.52 -9.32
N ALA A 98 11.11 -6.29 -8.89
CA ALA A 98 9.72 -5.93 -9.12
C ALA A 98 9.38 -4.58 -8.45
N TRP A 99 9.90 -4.32 -7.24
CA TRP A 99 9.76 -3.03 -6.57
C TRP A 99 10.47 -1.88 -7.31
N LEU A 100 11.65 -2.13 -7.90
CA LEU A 100 12.33 -1.12 -8.72
C LEU A 100 11.45 -0.69 -9.92
N ASN A 101 10.78 -1.65 -10.54
CA ASN A 101 9.91 -1.45 -11.71
C ASN A 101 8.47 -1.01 -11.34
N ALA A 102 8.06 -1.08 -10.07
CA ALA A 102 6.70 -0.79 -9.63
C ALA A 102 6.21 0.63 -10.02
N PRO A 103 7.00 1.71 -9.94
CA PRO A 103 6.54 3.04 -10.36
C PRO A 103 6.17 3.12 -11.85
N GLU A 104 6.88 2.38 -12.70
CA GLU A 104 6.64 2.37 -14.14
C GLU A 104 5.47 1.45 -14.52
N THR A 105 5.44 0.27 -13.91
CA THR A 105 4.43 -0.76 -14.20
C THR A 105 3.10 -0.51 -13.49
N ARG A 106 3.10 0.28 -12.41
CA ARG A 106 1.98 0.48 -11.47
C ARG A 106 1.45 -0.83 -10.88
N ILE A 107 2.34 -1.82 -10.74
CA ILE A 107 2.03 -3.11 -10.11
C ILE A 107 2.81 -3.16 -8.80
N ILE A 108 2.08 -3.33 -7.69
CA ILE A 108 2.68 -3.55 -6.38
C ILE A 108 3.10 -5.01 -6.27
N PRO A 109 4.37 -5.32 -5.99
CA PRO A 109 4.83 -6.70 -5.86
C PRO A 109 4.28 -7.37 -4.59
N GLU A 110 3.84 -8.62 -4.71
CA GLU A 110 3.47 -9.43 -3.56
C GLU A 110 4.70 -9.79 -2.73
N LYS A 111 4.61 -9.60 -1.41
CA LYS A 111 5.67 -9.94 -0.46
C LYS A 111 5.84 -11.46 -0.38
N PRO A 112 7.07 -11.99 -0.45
CA PRO A 112 7.32 -13.43 -0.26
C PRO A 112 6.78 -13.93 1.08
N ASN A 113 6.07 -15.06 1.07
CA ASN A 113 5.32 -15.56 2.24
C ASN A 113 6.19 -15.97 3.44
N TRP A 114 7.47 -16.25 3.21
CA TRP A 114 8.42 -16.60 4.27
C TRP A 114 9.06 -15.38 4.95
N ILE A 115 8.68 -14.17 4.51
CA ILE A 115 9.18 -12.91 5.02
C ILE A 115 8.12 -12.25 5.91
N ASP A 116 8.45 -12.04 7.18
CA ASP A 116 7.64 -11.29 8.16
C ASP A 116 7.58 -9.78 7.87
#